data_AF-A0A4R1YJ66-F1
#
_entry.id   AF-A0A4R1YJ66-F1
#
_cell.length_a   1.000
_cell.length_b   1.000
_cell.length_c   1.000
_cell.angle_alpha   90.00
_cell.angle_beta   90.00
_cell.angle_gamma   90.00
#
_symmetry.space_group_name_H-M   'P 1'
#
loop_
_entity.id
_entity.type
_entity.pdbx_description
1 polymer ?
#
loop_
_entity_poly.entity_id
_entity_poly.type
_entity_poly.pdbx_seq_one_letter_code
_entity_poly.pdbx_strand_id
1 'polypeptide(L)'
;MRSSNPRRLLATMEAARREIHQHLELLHRQMAGRAERLTVTRKAKSRSHRRGRSNWTPSDEELFREDLFRLTFERRGEIEALSRKLARQDQALAVIREKLGETVGGAA
;
A
#
# COMPACT_ATOMS: atom_id res chain seq x y z
N MET A 1 -10.45 30.68 -20.61
CA MET A 1 -9.69 29.51 -20.14
C MET A 1 -9.17 29.81 -18.74
N ARG A 2 -9.57 29.05 -17.71
CA ARG A 2 -9.03 29.27 -16.35
C ARG A 2 -7.56 28.84 -16.40
N SER A 3 -6.65 29.79 -16.26
CA SER A 3 -5.25 29.55 -15.99
C SER A 3 -5.16 28.77 -14.68
N SER A 4 -5.16 27.44 -14.78
CA SER A 4 -4.90 26.57 -13.64
C SER A 4 -3.52 26.93 -13.12
N ASN A 5 -3.48 27.55 -11.94
CA ASN A 5 -2.23 27.92 -11.30
C ASN A 5 -1.38 26.63 -11.16
N PRO A 6 -0.20 26.55 -11.80
CA PRO A 6 0.58 25.32 -11.86
C PRO A 6 0.98 24.82 -10.47
N ARG A 7 1.14 25.73 -9.48
CA ARG A 7 1.40 25.37 -8.08
C ARG A 7 0.18 24.72 -7.41
N ARG A 8 -1.04 25.17 -7.71
CA ARG A 8 -2.27 24.54 -7.20
C ARG A 8 -2.46 23.15 -7.79
N LEU A 9 -2.22 23.00 -9.10
CA LEU A 9 -2.27 21.69 -9.76
C LEU A 9 -1.25 20.72 -9.15
N LEU A 10 -0.01 21.18 -8.94
CA LEU A 10 1.04 20.40 -8.29
C LEU A 10 0.60 19.91 -6.90
N ALA A 11 0.10 20.81 -6.05
CA ALA A 11 -0.36 20.47 -4.71
C ALA A 11 -1.50 19.42 -4.71
N THR A 12 -2.46 19.54 -5.65
CA THR A 12 -3.54 18.57 -5.80
C THR A 12 -3.01 17.19 -6.24
N MET A 13 -2.07 17.15 -7.18
CA MET A 13 -1.48 15.88 -7.64
C MET A 13 -0.62 15.21 -6.57
N GLU A 14 0.10 15.98 -5.76
CA GLU A 14 0.83 15.46 -4.61
C GLU A 14 -0.09 14.90 -3.53
N ALA A 15 -1.25 15.52 -3.31
CA ALA A 15 -2.28 15.00 -2.39
C ALA A 15 -2.83 13.66 -2.90
N ALA A 16 -3.23 13.59 -4.18
CA ALA A 16 -3.71 12.36 -4.80
C ALA A 16 -2.66 11.23 -4.74
N ARG A 17 -1.37 11.56 -4.91
CA ARG A 17 -0.26 10.61 -4.74
C ARG A 17 -0.19 10.06 -3.31
N ARG A 18 -0.29 10.93 -2.30
CA ARG A 18 -0.29 10.52 -0.89
C ARG A 18 -1.46 9.61 -0.56
N GLU A 19 -2.64 9.89 -1.11
CA GLU A 19 -3.83 9.05 -0.92
C GLU A 19 -3.63 7.63 -1.47
N ILE A 20 -3.05 7.48 -2.67
CA ILE A 20 -2.76 6.16 -3.24
C ILE A 20 -1.75 5.38 -2.38
N HIS A 21 -0.71 6.05 -1.88
CA HIS A 21 0.23 5.44 -0.95
C HIS A 21 -0.46 4.99 0.34
N GLN A 22 -1.26 5.85 0.97
CA GLN A 22 -1.99 5.51 2.19
C GLN A 22 -2.94 4.33 1.97
N HIS A 23 -3.56 4.25 0.78
CA HIS A 23 -4.43 3.14 0.42
C HIS A 23 -3.65 1.83 0.30
N LEU A 24 -2.50 1.83 -0.38
CA LEU A 24 -1.62 0.66 -0.46
C LEU A 24 -1.18 0.18 0.94
N GLU A 25 -0.75 1.11 1.81
CA GLU A 25 -0.36 0.79 3.18
C GLU A 25 -1.53 0.24 4.02
N LEU A 26 -2.75 0.74 3.80
CA LEU A 26 -3.94 0.22 4.46
C LEU A 26 -4.23 -1.21 4.00
N LEU A 27 -4.17 -1.49 2.69
CA LEU A 27 -4.38 -2.84 2.15
C LEU A 27 -3.37 -3.84 2.72
N HIS A 28 -2.07 -3.49 2.72
CA HIS A 28 -1.03 -4.35 3.30
C HIS A 28 -1.29 -4.65 4.78
N ARG A 29 -1.62 -3.63 5.58
CA ARG A 29 -1.95 -3.81 7.01
C ARG A 29 -3.19 -4.67 7.23
N GLN A 30 -4.22 -4.50 6.40
CA GLN A 30 -5.44 -5.32 6.48
C GLN A 30 -5.16 -6.79 6.14
N MET A 31 -4.33 -7.05 5.13
CA MET A 31 -3.93 -8.42 4.79
C MET A 31 -3.13 -9.06 5.92
N ALA A 32 -2.14 -8.35 6.47
CA ALA A 32 -1.36 -8.84 7.61
C ALA A 32 -2.24 -9.12 8.83
N GLY A 33 -3.09 -8.18 9.24
CA GLY A 33 -3.99 -8.36 10.37
C GLY A 33 -5.07 -9.44 10.15
N ARG A 34 -5.41 -9.76 8.89
CA ARG A 34 -6.27 -10.90 8.57
C ARG A 34 -5.52 -12.22 8.63
N ALA A 35 -4.30 -12.30 8.09
CA ALA A 35 -3.45 -13.48 8.19
C ALA A 35 -3.12 -13.82 9.66
N GLU A 36 -2.84 -12.81 10.49
CA GLU A 36 -2.61 -12.98 11.92
C GLU A 36 -3.83 -13.57 12.62
N ARG A 37 -5.03 -13.00 12.38
CA ARG A 37 -6.29 -13.53 12.96
C ARG A 37 -6.59 -14.96 12.55
N LEU A 38 -6.33 -15.33 11.29
CA LEU A 38 -6.47 -16.71 10.81
C LEU A 38 -5.51 -17.65 11.55
N THR A 39 -4.25 -17.25 11.70
CA THR A 39 -3.22 -18.01 12.43
C THR A 39 -3.61 -18.21 13.89
N VAL A 40 -4.01 -17.13 14.59
CA VAL A 40 -4.48 -17.18 15.99
C VAL A 40 -5.70 -18.10 16.13
N THR A 41 -6.65 -18.03 15.20
CA THR A 41 -7.85 -18.88 15.23
C THR A 41 -7.51 -20.36 15.05
N ARG A 42 -6.62 -20.70 14.10
CA ARG A 42 -6.16 -22.10 13.91
C ARG A 42 -5.38 -22.59 15.13
N LYS A 43 -4.52 -21.74 15.69
CA LYS A 43 -3.77 -22.03 16.92
C LYS A 43 -4.70 -22.28 18.12
N ALA A 44 -5.74 -21.46 18.30
CA ALA A 44 -6.72 -21.66 19.38
C ALA A 44 -7.43 -23.02 19.25
N LYS A 45 -7.83 -23.41 18.03
CA LYS A 45 -8.41 -24.73 17.75
C LYS A 45 -7.42 -25.89 17.99
N SER A 46 -6.13 -25.68 17.74
CA SER A 46 -5.09 -26.67 18.02
C SER A 46 -4.83 -26.83 19.52
N ARG A 47 -4.80 -25.72 20.28
CA ARG A 47 -4.63 -25.74 21.74
C ARG A 47 -5.81 -26.31 22.52
N SER A 48 -7.04 -26.16 22.02
CA SER A 48 -8.18 -26.87 22.62
C SER A 48 -7.99 -28.40 22.53
N HIS A 49 -7.22 -28.89 21.55
CA HIS A 49 -6.83 -30.29 21.40
C HIS A 49 -5.49 -30.65 22.06
N ARG A 50 -4.58 -29.69 22.27
CA ARG A 50 -3.27 -29.88 22.92
C ARG A 50 -3.02 -28.81 23.98
N ARG A 51 -3.29 -29.12 25.26
CA ARG A 51 -2.91 -28.26 26.39
C ARG A 51 -1.39 -28.24 26.54
N GLY A 52 -0.75 -27.16 26.07
CA GLY A 52 0.64 -26.85 26.42
C GLY A 52 1.38 -26.02 25.38
N ARG A 53 1.99 -24.93 25.86
CA ARG A 53 2.94 -23.99 25.22
C ARG A 53 2.38 -22.66 24.70
N SER A 54 2.97 -21.59 25.23
CA SER A 54 2.50 -20.20 25.16
C SER A 54 3.01 -19.39 23.96
N ASN A 55 4.09 -19.78 23.28
CA ASN A 55 4.73 -18.90 22.29
C ASN A 55 4.30 -19.19 20.83
N TRP A 56 4.54 -18.23 19.92
CA TRP A 56 4.44 -18.42 18.47
C TRP A 56 5.43 -19.51 18.04
N THR A 57 4.95 -20.53 17.35
CA THR A 57 5.79 -21.65 16.90
C THR A 57 6.26 -21.41 15.46
N PRO A 58 7.34 -22.05 14.99
CA PRO A 58 7.72 -22.02 13.58
C PRO A 58 6.59 -22.47 12.64
N SER A 59 5.74 -23.39 13.10
CA SER A 59 4.55 -23.82 12.36
C SER A 59 3.45 -22.74 12.31
N ASP A 60 3.29 -21.92 13.36
CA ASP A 60 2.40 -20.76 13.32
C ASP A 60 2.92 -19.71 12.31
N GLU A 61 4.24 -19.52 12.23
CA GLU A 61 4.87 -18.60 11.27
C GLU A 61 4.65 -19.04 9.82
N GLU A 62 4.77 -20.34 9.54
CA GLU A 62 4.47 -20.87 8.20
C GLU A 62 3.02 -20.60 7.81
N LEU A 63 2.07 -20.93 8.69
CA LEU A 63 0.64 -20.72 8.43
C LEU A 63 0.31 -19.24 8.21
N PHE A 64 0.96 -18.34 8.96
CA PHE A 64 0.84 -16.91 8.77
C PHE A 64 1.36 -16.47 7.40
N ARG A 65 2.55 -16.92 7.00
CA ARG A 65 3.14 -16.60 5.70
C ARG A 65 2.30 -17.14 4.54
N GLU A 66 1.79 -18.36 4.64
CA GLU A 66 0.88 -18.96 3.66
C GLU A 66 -0.41 -18.14 3.51
N ASP A 67 -1.03 -17.76 4.63
CA ASP A 67 -2.24 -16.93 4.62
C ASP A 67 -1.97 -15.54 4.05
N LEU A 68 -0.84 -14.92 4.42
CA LEU A 68 -0.44 -13.63 3.90
C LEU A 68 -0.20 -13.69 2.40
N PHE A 69 0.48 -14.73 1.92
CA PHE A 69 0.72 -14.95 0.49
C PHE A 69 -0.60 -15.13 -0.27
N ARG A 70 -1.50 -15.95 0.24
CA ARG A 70 -2.83 -16.16 -0.34
C ARG A 70 -3.63 -14.86 -0.43
N LEU A 71 -3.72 -14.10 0.67
CA LEU A 71 -4.45 -12.83 0.70
C LEU A 71 -3.83 -11.79 -0.25
N THR A 72 -2.50 -11.74 -0.32
CA THR A 72 -1.78 -10.89 -1.26
C THR A 72 -2.06 -11.29 -2.71
N PHE A 73 -2.11 -12.60 -2.99
CA PHE A 73 -2.46 -13.12 -4.30
C PHE A 73 -3.90 -12.76 -4.70
N GLU A 74 -4.87 -12.94 -3.80
CA GLU A 74 -6.27 -12.55 -4.02
C GLU A 74 -6.42 -11.06 -4.34
N ARG A 75 -5.58 -10.21 -3.72
CA ARG A 75 -5.61 -8.73 -3.91
C ARG A 75 -4.60 -8.22 -4.93
N ARG A 76 -3.86 -9.10 -5.60
CA ARG A 76 -2.76 -8.73 -6.49
C ARG A 76 -3.19 -7.75 -7.59
N GLY A 77 -4.35 -7.98 -8.22
CA GLY A 77 -4.85 -7.11 -9.28
C GLY A 77 -5.13 -5.68 -8.82
N GLU A 78 -5.65 -5.52 -7.60
CA GLU A 78 -5.90 -4.21 -6.99
C GLU A 78 -4.59 -3.50 -6.63
N ILE A 79 -3.64 -4.21 -6.03
CA ILE A 79 -2.30 -3.71 -5.71
C ILE A 79 -1.60 -3.24 -6.98
N GLU A 80 -1.55 -4.07 -8.01
CA GLU A 80 -0.91 -3.74 -9.29
C GLU A 80 -1.58 -2.53 -9.98
N ALA A 81 -2.91 -2.43 -9.93
CA ALA A 81 -3.63 -1.30 -10.50
C ALA A 81 -3.28 0.02 -9.78
N LEU A 82 -3.22 0.01 -8.45
CA LEU A 82 -2.82 1.16 -7.64
C LEU A 82 -1.35 1.52 -7.86
N SER A 83 -0.44 0.54 -7.92
CA SER A 83 0.98 0.76 -8.22
C SER A 83 1.20 1.38 -9.60
N ARG A 84 0.48 0.91 -10.63
CA ARG A 84 0.53 1.53 -11.97
C ARG A 84 -0.02 2.96 -11.95
N LYS A 85 -1.09 3.22 -11.21
CA LYS A 85 -1.66 4.56 -11.07
C LYS A 85 -0.66 5.50 -10.38
N LEU A 86 0.02 5.02 -9.35
CA LEU A 86 1.09 5.75 -8.66
C LEU A 86 2.24 6.11 -9.62
N ALA A 87 2.75 5.14 -10.38
CA ALA A 87 3.82 5.37 -11.34
C ALA A 87 3.47 6.45 -12.39
N ARG A 88 2.22 6.45 -12.88
CA ARG A 88 1.73 7.48 -13.82
C ARG A 88 1.65 8.86 -13.16
N GLN A 89 1.23 8.92 -11.90
CA GLN A 89 1.21 10.19 -11.15
C GLN A 89 2.61 10.72 -10.89
N ASP A 90 3.57 9.84 -10.57
CA ASP A 90 4.97 10.21 -10.37
C ASP A 90 5.59 10.79 -11.64
N GLN A 91 5.34 10.17 -12.79
CA GLN A 91 5.76 10.69 -14.10
C GLN A 91 5.14 12.07 -14.39
N ALA A 92 3.83 12.23 -14.18
CA ALA A 92 3.16 13.50 -14.44
C ALA A 92 3.62 14.62 -13.48
N LEU A 93 3.88 14.28 -12.21
CA LEU A 93 4.46 15.21 -11.23
C LEU A 93 5.87 15.64 -11.62
N ALA A 94 6.71 14.73 -12.13
CA ALA A 94 8.06 15.05 -12.60
C ALA A 94 8.01 16.10 -13.72
N VAL A 95 7.15 15.91 -14.73
CA VAL A 95 6.98 16.86 -15.84
C VAL A 95 6.48 18.23 -15.36
N ILE A 96 5.55 18.27 -14.40
CA ILE A 96 5.04 19.54 -13.87
C ILE A 96 6.12 20.27 -13.06
N ARG A 97 6.93 19.54 -12.28
CA ARG A 97 8.04 20.10 -11.51
C ARG A 97 9.14 20.65 -12.41
N GLU A 98 9.49 19.94 -13.46
CA GLU A 98 10.43 20.39 -14.49
C GLU A 98 9.95 21.70 -15.13
N LYS A 99 8.71 21.71 -15.63
CA LYS A 99 8.10 22.93 -16.21
C LYS A 99 8.06 24.09 -15.21
N LEU A 100 7.76 23.82 -13.94
CA LEU A 100 7.75 24.87 -12.92
C LEU A 100 9.18 25.40 -12.65
N GLY A 101 10.19 24.53 -12.65
CA GLY A 101 11.61 24.92 -12.56
C GLY A 101 12.08 25.73 -13.76
N GLU A 102 11.73 25.32 -14.97
CA GLU A 102 11.98 26.08 -16.22
C GLU A 102 11.27 27.44 -16.21
N THR A 103 10.02 27.51 -15.73
CA THR A 103 9.29 28.79 -15.62
C THR A 103 9.87 29.74 -14.57
N VAL A 104 10.52 29.21 -13.53
CA VAL A 104 11.23 30.05 -12.54
C VAL A 104 12.59 30.52 -13.09
N GLY A 105 13.21 29.75 -13.99
CA GLY A 105 14.47 30.13 -14.67
C GLY A 105 14.30 31.00 -15.91
N GLY A 106 13.12 31.04 -16.53
CA GLY A 106 12.84 31.79 -17.77
C GLY A 106 12.30 33.21 -17.61
N ALA A 107 12.32 33.77 -16.39
CA ALA A 107 11.83 35.12 -16.08
C ALA A 107 12.95 36.09 -15.65
N ALA A 108 14.19 35.84 -16.08
CA ALA A 108 15.35 36.71 -15.83
C ALA A 108 15.89 37.31 -17.13
#